data_AF-U6MAY3-F1
#
_entry.id   AF-U6MAY3-F1
#
_cell.length_a   1.000
_cell.length_b   1.000
_cell.length_c   1.000
_cell.angle_alpha   90.00
_cell.angle_beta   90.00
_cell.angle_gamma   90.00
#
_symmetry.space_group_name_H-M   'P 1'
#
loop_
_entity.id
_entity.type
_entity.pdbx_description
1 polymer ?
#
loop_
_entity_poly.entity_id
_entity_poly.type
_entity_poly.pdbx_seq_one_letter_code
_entity_poly.pdbx_strand_id
1 'polypeptide(L)'
;MATSAAEGGAVQRSSSSSSSNSSSNSNSNNSNSSNSNGNNNSSSSSSNSSSSSSNSSKGPDIFSGYPPPIPSTLSLEERIARCLSVAEECIQEDELAKLLEKKQFPIAYDGFEPSGRMHIAQGLLKVKNVNKLTSAGCIFVFWVADWFAMLNNKMGGDLKKIRKVGEYFIEVWKSAGMKMDNVRFLWASEEIGKAPEVYWQLVMNIAKANSIS
;
A
#
# COMPACT_ATOMS: atom_id res chain seq x y z
N MET A 1 -4.20 1.05 -48.43
CA MET A 1 -4.84 0.19 -49.45
C MET A 1 -4.35 -1.23 -49.19
N ALA A 2 -5.15 -2.28 -49.00
CA ALA A 2 -6.61 -2.42 -49.01
C ALA A 2 -6.98 -3.55 -47.99
N THR A 3 -7.77 -3.29 -46.94
CA THR A 3 -9.20 -3.65 -46.74
C THR A 3 -9.57 -5.14 -46.75
N SER A 4 -10.05 -5.66 -45.60
CA SER A 4 -11.11 -6.68 -45.39
C SER A 4 -11.01 -7.14 -43.91
N ALA A 5 -11.80 -6.68 -42.93
CA ALA A 5 -13.24 -6.49 -42.80
C ALA A 5 -14.04 -7.82 -42.76
N ALA A 6 -14.42 -8.24 -41.54
CA ALA A 6 -15.43 -9.25 -41.29
C ALA A 6 -16.19 -8.90 -40.00
N GLU A 7 -17.42 -8.41 -40.14
CA GLU A 7 -18.34 -8.15 -39.03
C GLU A 7 -19.10 -9.43 -38.63
N GLY A 8 -19.56 -9.51 -37.38
CA GLY A 8 -20.26 -10.70 -36.90
C GLY A 8 -21.04 -10.53 -35.60
N GLY A 9 -22.30 -10.10 -35.71
CA GLY A 9 -23.40 -10.53 -34.83
C GLY A 9 -23.44 -10.02 -33.40
N ALA A 10 -24.22 -8.95 -33.17
CA ALA A 10 -24.73 -8.62 -31.84
C ALA A 10 -25.91 -9.54 -31.45
N VAL A 11 -25.97 -9.96 -30.17
CA VAL A 11 -27.19 -10.53 -29.57
C VAL A 11 -27.46 -9.83 -28.25
N GLN A 12 -28.45 -8.94 -28.24
CA GLN A 12 -29.06 -8.44 -27.01
C GLN A 12 -30.04 -9.47 -26.47
N ARG A 13 -30.04 -9.68 -25.15
CA ARG A 13 -31.22 -10.15 -24.41
C ARG A 13 -31.40 -9.32 -23.15
N SER A 14 -32.57 -8.70 -23.03
CA SER A 14 -33.05 -7.97 -21.87
C SER A 14 -34.02 -8.85 -21.07
N SER A 15 -33.99 -8.72 -19.74
CA SER A 15 -35.08 -9.11 -18.85
C SER A 15 -34.89 -8.44 -17.48
N SER A 16 -35.95 -7.84 -16.94
CA SER A 16 -35.92 -6.90 -15.82
C SER A 16 -37.03 -7.19 -14.79
N SER A 17 -36.71 -7.09 -13.49
CA SER A 17 -37.62 -6.87 -12.34
C SER A 17 -36.76 -6.86 -11.06
N SER A 18 -36.69 -5.84 -10.19
CA SER A 18 -37.71 -5.32 -9.23
C SER A 18 -38.15 -6.38 -8.19
N SER A 19 -38.24 -6.15 -6.87
CA SER A 19 -38.50 -4.89 -6.13
C SER A 19 -38.06 -4.91 -4.65
N SER A 20 -37.79 -3.72 -4.06
CA SER A 20 -38.06 -3.24 -2.67
C SER A 20 -38.25 -4.19 -1.46
N ASN A 21 -37.64 -3.85 -0.31
CA ASN A 21 -38.40 -3.28 0.83
C ASN A 21 -37.54 -2.51 1.87
N SER A 22 -38.17 -1.75 2.77
CA SER A 22 -37.58 -0.77 3.70
C SER A 22 -38.02 -0.96 5.17
N SER A 23 -37.25 -0.42 6.14
CA SER A 23 -37.63 0.11 7.49
C SER A 23 -36.33 0.27 8.32
N SER A 24 -35.94 1.42 8.89
CA SER A 24 -36.59 2.29 9.91
C SER A 24 -36.62 1.72 11.32
N ASN A 25 -35.78 2.23 12.24
CA ASN A 25 -36.27 2.87 13.49
C ASN A 25 -35.17 3.71 14.21
N SER A 26 -35.60 4.50 15.19
CA SER A 26 -34.87 5.61 15.82
C SER A 26 -34.87 5.52 17.35
N ASN A 27 -33.85 6.09 18.02
CA ASN A 27 -33.94 6.90 19.26
C ASN A 27 -32.54 7.37 19.68
N SER A 28 -32.21 8.57 20.20
CA SER A 28 -32.90 9.69 20.90
C SER A 28 -32.48 9.77 22.37
N ASN A 29 -31.90 10.92 22.78
CA ASN A 29 -31.70 11.41 24.17
C ASN A 29 -30.67 10.58 25.01
N ASN A 30 -29.97 11.05 26.05
CA ASN A 30 -29.73 12.35 26.72
C ASN A 30 -28.40 12.21 27.53
N SER A 31 -27.79 13.15 28.28
CA SER A 31 -28.01 14.57 28.61
C SER A 31 -26.71 15.19 29.19
N ASN A 32 -26.72 16.50 29.47
CA ASN A 32 -25.74 17.24 30.30
C ASN A 32 -25.24 16.52 31.57
N SER A 33 -23.98 16.74 31.97
CA SER A 33 -23.69 17.71 33.07
C SER A 33 -22.19 17.89 33.35
N SER A 34 -21.84 19.12 33.72
CA SER A 34 -20.51 19.58 34.14
C SER A 34 -20.32 19.52 35.65
N ASN A 35 -19.13 19.12 36.11
CA ASN A 35 -18.42 19.65 37.29
C ASN A 35 -17.00 19.03 37.27
N SER A 36 -15.91 19.78 37.09
CA SER A 36 -15.33 20.81 37.97
C SER A 36 -14.83 20.23 39.31
N ASN A 37 -13.52 20.00 39.42
CA ASN A 37 -12.78 20.05 40.69
C ASN A 37 -11.27 20.06 40.45
N GLY A 38 -10.51 20.70 41.34
CA GLY A 38 -9.05 20.57 41.41
C GLY A 38 -8.23 21.72 40.80
N ASN A 39 -8.39 22.94 41.34
CA ASN A 39 -7.43 24.03 41.10
C ASN A 39 -6.65 24.28 42.40
N ASN A 40 -5.32 24.12 42.40
CA ASN A 40 -4.45 24.46 43.52
C ASN A 40 -3.10 24.98 43.00
N ASN A 41 -2.58 26.01 43.68
CA ASN A 41 -1.31 26.69 43.37
C ASN A 41 -0.11 25.70 43.48
N SER A 42 1.08 25.90 42.90
CA SER A 42 1.88 27.13 42.89
C SER A 42 3.14 27.00 42.02
N SER A 43 3.64 28.15 41.56
CA SER A 43 4.98 28.44 41.03
C SER A 43 6.18 27.57 41.47
N SER A 44 7.06 27.21 40.52
CA SER A 44 8.48 27.64 40.51
C SER A 44 9.29 27.19 39.28
N SER A 45 10.38 27.92 39.01
CA SER A 45 11.57 27.55 38.21
C SER A 45 11.39 27.05 36.77
N SER A 46 11.53 27.98 35.82
CA SER A 46 11.88 27.69 34.43
C SER A 46 13.32 27.18 34.29
N SER A 47 13.49 25.90 33.98
CA SER A 47 14.76 25.35 33.47
C SER A 47 14.58 24.95 32.01
N ASN A 48 14.97 25.85 31.09
CA ASN A 48 14.74 25.69 29.66
C ASN A 48 15.76 24.73 29.03
N SER A 49 15.66 23.44 29.34
CA SER A 49 16.43 22.39 28.67
C SER A 49 15.83 22.15 27.29
N SER A 50 16.42 22.77 26.27
CA SER A 50 16.05 22.57 24.87
C SER A 50 16.43 21.15 24.42
N SER A 51 15.61 20.18 24.76
CA SER A 51 15.66 18.85 24.16
C SER A 51 15.32 18.99 22.69
N SER A 52 16.34 18.89 21.85
CA SER A 52 16.21 18.82 20.39
C SER A 52 15.42 17.57 20.03
N SER A 53 14.09 17.72 19.99
CA SER A 53 13.16 16.70 19.51
C SER A 53 13.42 16.57 18.02
N SER A 54 14.30 15.62 17.66
CA SER A 54 14.51 15.21 16.29
C SER A 54 13.19 14.64 15.79
N ASN A 55 12.43 15.51 15.11
CA ASN A 55 11.12 15.21 14.59
C ASN A 55 11.29 14.32 13.34
N SER A 56 11.75 13.10 13.59
CA SER A 56 11.83 12.04 12.61
C SER A 56 10.42 11.76 12.15
N SER A 57 10.11 12.17 10.92
CA SER A 57 8.88 11.83 10.24
C SER A 57 8.77 10.31 10.19
N LYS A 58 7.99 9.75 11.12
CA LYS A 58 7.72 8.31 11.14
C LYS A 58 6.96 7.99 9.87
N GLY A 59 7.65 7.30 8.94
CA GLY A 59 7.02 6.73 7.76
C GLY A 59 5.92 5.73 8.14
N PRO A 60 5.19 5.18 7.15
CA PRO A 60 4.10 4.25 7.42
C PRO A 60 4.58 3.08 8.29
N ASP A 61 3.80 2.76 9.31
CA ASP A 61 4.10 1.64 10.22
C ASP A 61 3.80 0.31 9.51
N ILE A 62 4.85 -0.25 8.89
CA ILE A 62 4.81 -1.52 8.16
C ILE A 62 4.83 -2.75 9.08
N PHE A 63 4.87 -2.56 10.40
CA PHE A 63 4.95 -3.63 11.40
C PHE A 63 3.62 -3.82 12.13
N SER A 64 2.88 -2.74 12.41
CA SER A 64 1.56 -2.81 13.03
C SER A 64 0.57 -3.63 12.21
N GLY A 65 -0.15 -4.53 12.87
CA GLY A 65 -1.12 -5.45 12.24
C GLY A 65 -0.51 -6.66 11.52
N TYR A 66 0.82 -6.84 11.54
CA TYR A 66 1.51 -7.93 10.86
C TYR A 66 2.40 -8.75 11.81
N PRO A 67 2.72 -10.02 11.46
CA PRO A 67 3.67 -10.80 12.23
C PRO A 67 5.08 -10.16 12.20
N PRO A 68 5.93 -10.44 13.20
CA PRO A 68 7.35 -10.07 13.15
C PRO A 68 8.02 -10.62 11.88
N PRO A 69 8.88 -9.84 11.21
CA PRO A 69 9.55 -10.29 9.99
C PRO A 69 10.58 -11.38 10.30
N ILE A 70 10.65 -12.39 9.42
CA ILE A 70 11.57 -13.51 9.51
C ILE A 70 12.89 -13.15 8.78
N PRO A 71 14.06 -13.24 9.43
CA PRO A 71 15.33 -12.93 8.77
C PRO A 71 15.72 -13.99 7.74
N SER A 72 16.56 -13.62 6.77
CA SER A 72 17.13 -14.58 5.82
C SER A 72 18.10 -15.54 6.53
N THR A 73 18.12 -16.80 6.09
CA THR A 73 19.13 -17.80 6.47
C THR A 73 20.26 -17.92 5.45
N LEU A 74 20.23 -17.12 4.37
CA LEU A 74 21.18 -17.16 3.25
C LEU A 74 22.40 -16.27 3.53
N SER A 75 23.54 -16.57 2.90
CA SER A 75 24.74 -15.71 2.94
C SER A 75 24.49 -14.34 2.30
N LEU A 76 25.39 -13.38 2.51
CA LEU A 76 25.27 -12.05 1.87
C LEU A 76 25.31 -12.17 0.33
N GLU A 77 26.22 -12.98 -0.18
CA GLU A 77 26.39 -13.27 -1.61
C GLU A 77 25.15 -13.94 -2.21
N GLU A 78 24.58 -14.92 -1.49
CA GLU A 78 23.34 -15.58 -1.89
C GLU A 78 22.16 -14.61 -1.90
N ARG A 79 22.05 -13.71 -0.90
CA ARG A 79 21.01 -12.67 -0.84
C ARG A 79 21.13 -11.70 -2.01
N ILE A 80 22.34 -11.24 -2.32
CA ILE A 80 22.63 -10.38 -3.49
C ILE A 80 22.21 -11.09 -4.78
N ALA A 81 22.71 -12.31 -5.02
CA ALA A 81 22.39 -13.09 -6.21
C ALA A 81 20.87 -13.36 -6.36
N ARG A 82 20.14 -13.59 -5.26
CA ARG A 82 18.68 -13.75 -5.29
C ARG A 82 17.97 -12.46 -5.69
N CYS A 83 18.38 -11.31 -5.15
CA CYS A 83 17.84 -10.01 -5.52
C CYS A 83 18.13 -9.66 -6.99
N LEU A 84 19.37 -9.81 -7.45
CA LEU A 84 19.73 -9.56 -8.85
C LEU A 84 18.94 -10.48 -9.81
N SER A 85 18.72 -11.75 -9.46
CA SER A 85 17.93 -12.69 -10.28
C SER A 85 16.43 -12.37 -10.40
N VAL A 86 15.94 -11.29 -9.77
CA VAL A 86 14.56 -10.77 -9.91
C VAL A 86 14.47 -9.67 -10.96
N ALA A 87 15.57 -8.93 -11.17
CA ALA A 87 15.60 -7.74 -12.00
C ALA A 87 16.24 -8.00 -13.37
N GLU A 88 15.86 -7.19 -14.35
CA GLU A 88 16.54 -7.09 -15.65
C GLU A 88 17.68 -6.06 -15.59
N GLU A 89 17.56 -5.05 -14.72
CA GLU A 89 18.52 -3.98 -14.46
C GLU A 89 18.58 -3.68 -12.96
N CYS A 90 19.77 -3.36 -12.43
CA CYS A 90 19.97 -2.98 -11.03
C CYS A 90 20.79 -1.68 -10.94
N ILE A 91 20.24 -0.66 -10.27
CA ILE A 91 20.86 0.66 -10.09
C ILE A 91 20.99 0.95 -8.58
N GLN A 92 22.17 0.84 -7.95
CA GLN A 92 23.39 0.15 -8.41
C GLN A 92 23.67 -1.12 -7.58
N GLU A 93 24.39 -2.08 -8.14
CA GLU A 93 24.64 -3.39 -7.48
C GLU A 93 25.46 -3.27 -6.18
N ASP A 94 26.38 -2.31 -6.09
CA ASP A 94 27.19 -2.07 -4.89
C ASP A 94 26.35 -1.43 -3.78
N GLU A 95 25.40 -0.55 -4.12
CA GLU A 95 24.41 -0.01 -3.19
C GLU A 95 23.48 -1.10 -2.66
N LEU A 96 23.04 -2.04 -3.51
CA LEU A 96 22.29 -3.23 -3.12
C LEU A 96 23.09 -4.11 -2.13
N ALA A 97 24.37 -4.35 -2.40
CA ALA A 97 25.25 -5.11 -1.49
C ALA A 97 25.38 -4.42 -0.13
N LYS A 98 25.71 -3.11 -0.12
CA LYS A 98 25.81 -2.28 1.11
C LYS A 98 24.48 -2.23 1.88
N LEU A 99 23.35 -2.24 1.19
CA LEU A 99 22.01 -2.26 1.79
C LEU A 99 21.72 -3.59 2.49
N LEU A 100 22.02 -4.71 1.82
CA LEU A 100 21.81 -6.07 2.34
C LEU A 100 22.74 -6.39 3.52
N GLU A 101 23.97 -5.88 3.51
CA GLU A 101 24.92 -5.96 4.62
C GLU A 101 24.40 -5.19 5.85
N LYS A 102 23.98 -3.93 5.68
CA LYS A 102 23.65 -3.02 6.79
C LYS A 102 22.23 -3.20 7.35
N LYS A 103 21.28 -3.70 6.55
CA LYS A 103 19.89 -3.88 6.99
C LYS A 103 19.53 -5.37 7.01
N GLN A 104 19.15 -5.85 8.19
CA GLN A 104 18.58 -7.19 8.37
C GLN A 104 17.25 -7.35 7.61
N PHE A 105 16.43 -6.30 7.63
CA PHE A 105 15.10 -6.25 6.99
C PHE A 105 15.03 -5.06 6.01
N PRO A 106 15.67 -5.15 4.83
CA PRO A 106 15.49 -4.15 3.79
C PRO A 106 14.03 -4.16 3.31
N ILE A 107 13.50 -2.99 2.95
CA ILE A 107 12.13 -2.84 2.47
C ILE A 107 12.18 -2.77 0.94
N ALA A 108 11.53 -3.73 0.29
CA ALA A 108 11.18 -3.67 -1.13
C ALA A 108 9.70 -3.31 -1.24
N TYR A 109 9.29 -2.63 -2.31
CA TYR A 109 7.88 -2.34 -2.55
C TYR A 109 7.54 -2.44 -4.03
N ASP A 110 6.25 -2.63 -4.32
CA ASP A 110 5.70 -2.61 -5.67
C ASP A 110 4.23 -2.18 -5.63
N GLY A 111 3.83 -1.39 -6.63
CA GLY A 111 2.51 -0.76 -6.69
C GLY A 111 1.61 -1.38 -7.74
N PHE A 112 0.31 -1.45 -7.45
CA PHE A 112 -0.67 -1.86 -8.47
C PHE A 112 -1.98 -1.09 -8.34
N GLU A 113 -2.56 -0.71 -9.47
CA GLU A 113 -3.92 -0.17 -9.56
C GLU A 113 -4.94 -1.32 -9.63
N PRO A 114 -5.88 -1.45 -8.67
CA PRO A 114 -6.96 -2.43 -8.75
C PRO A 114 -7.93 -2.09 -9.89
N SER A 115 -7.77 -2.77 -11.03
CA SER A 115 -8.28 -2.31 -12.33
C SER A 115 -9.16 -3.32 -13.09
N GLY A 116 -9.34 -4.53 -12.56
CA GLY A 116 -10.24 -5.53 -13.15
C GLY A 116 -9.82 -6.97 -12.83
N ARG A 117 -9.64 -7.80 -13.87
CA ARG A 117 -9.11 -9.17 -13.74
C ARG A 117 -7.58 -9.12 -13.67
N MET A 118 -6.97 -9.96 -12.83
CA MET A 118 -5.51 -10.03 -12.77
C MET A 118 -4.94 -10.83 -13.95
N HIS A 119 -3.91 -10.30 -14.60
CA HIS A 119 -3.19 -10.99 -15.68
C HIS A 119 -2.20 -12.02 -15.11
N ILE A 120 -1.88 -13.06 -15.89
CA ILE A 120 -1.03 -14.18 -15.43
C ILE A 120 0.36 -13.74 -14.92
N ALA A 121 0.95 -12.71 -15.54
CA ALA A 121 2.23 -12.13 -15.09
C ALA A 121 2.09 -11.39 -13.74
N GLN A 122 1.00 -10.63 -13.56
CA GLN A 122 0.70 -9.97 -12.29
C GLN A 122 0.45 -10.97 -11.16
N GLY A 123 -0.08 -12.16 -11.47
CA GLY A 123 -0.17 -13.28 -10.53
C GLY A 123 1.18 -14.00 -10.34
N LEU A 124 1.52 -14.91 -11.25
CA LEU A 124 2.55 -15.93 -11.04
C LEU A 124 3.99 -15.39 -11.03
N LEU A 125 4.33 -14.47 -11.93
CA LEU A 125 5.68 -13.88 -11.97
C LEU A 125 5.91 -13.00 -10.72
N LYS A 126 4.88 -12.27 -10.29
CA LYS A 126 4.93 -11.49 -9.05
C LYS A 126 5.16 -12.38 -7.82
N VAL A 127 4.41 -13.48 -7.68
CA VAL A 127 4.61 -14.47 -6.60
C VAL A 127 6.05 -15.00 -6.59
N LYS A 128 6.57 -15.41 -7.76
CA LYS A 128 7.94 -15.93 -7.89
C LYS A 128 8.99 -14.90 -7.44
N ASN A 129 8.82 -13.64 -7.85
CA ASN A 129 9.76 -12.56 -7.57
C ASN A 129 9.68 -12.11 -6.10
N VAL A 130 8.48 -11.96 -5.54
CA VAL A 130 8.28 -11.65 -4.11
C VAL A 130 8.85 -12.76 -3.23
N ASN A 131 8.60 -14.03 -3.56
CA ASN A 131 9.14 -15.16 -2.81
C ASN A 131 10.68 -15.23 -2.86
N LYS A 132 11.33 -14.76 -3.93
CA LYS A 132 12.79 -14.59 -3.98
C LYS A 132 13.25 -13.48 -3.03
N LEU A 133 12.66 -12.29 -3.11
CA LEU A 133 13.03 -11.13 -2.29
C LEU A 133 12.80 -11.40 -0.80
N THR A 134 11.67 -11.99 -0.41
CA THR A 134 11.41 -12.35 0.99
C THR A 134 12.36 -13.44 1.49
N SER A 135 12.78 -14.39 0.63
CA SER A 135 13.85 -15.35 0.97
C SER A 135 15.23 -14.71 1.18
N ALA A 136 15.50 -13.56 0.53
CA ALA A 136 16.69 -12.75 0.77
C ALA A 136 16.58 -11.84 2.02
N GLY A 137 15.48 -11.95 2.80
CA GLY A 137 15.25 -11.22 4.04
C GLY A 137 14.51 -9.88 3.85
N CYS A 138 14.07 -9.55 2.63
CA CYS A 138 13.32 -8.33 2.40
C CYS A 138 11.92 -8.41 3.02
N ILE A 139 11.46 -7.33 3.63
CA ILE A 139 10.02 -7.08 3.80
C ILE A 139 9.51 -6.55 2.45
N PHE A 140 8.47 -7.18 1.91
CA PHE A 140 7.90 -6.78 0.63
C PHE A 140 6.55 -6.10 0.83
N VAL A 141 6.45 -4.83 0.44
CA VAL A 141 5.25 -4.00 0.58
C VAL A 141 4.52 -3.91 -0.77
N PHE A 142 3.33 -4.51 -0.84
CA PHE A 142 2.37 -4.21 -1.89
C PHE A 142 1.66 -2.89 -1.58
N TRP A 143 1.89 -1.89 -2.41
CA TRP A 143 1.17 -0.63 -2.38
C TRP A 143 -0.11 -0.75 -3.22
N VAL A 144 -1.24 -0.95 -2.55
CA VAL A 144 -2.55 -1.05 -3.19
C VAL A 144 -3.00 0.35 -3.56
N ALA A 145 -2.79 0.73 -4.81
CA ALA A 145 -2.91 2.10 -5.31
C ALA A 145 -4.37 2.46 -5.63
N ASP A 146 -5.24 2.38 -4.63
CA ASP A 146 -6.70 2.54 -4.77
C ASP A 146 -7.12 3.97 -5.16
N TRP A 147 -6.55 5.00 -4.54
CA TRP A 147 -6.72 6.40 -4.97
C TRP A 147 -6.16 6.67 -6.37
N PHE A 148 -5.07 6.01 -6.77
CA PHE A 148 -4.50 6.16 -8.12
C PHE A 148 -5.40 5.50 -9.17
N ALA A 149 -5.91 4.30 -8.89
CA ALA A 149 -6.92 3.64 -9.72
C ALA A 149 -8.19 4.48 -9.84
N MET A 150 -8.61 5.16 -8.76
CA MET A 150 -9.74 6.10 -8.77
C MET A 150 -9.47 7.32 -9.66
N LEU A 151 -8.29 7.94 -9.52
CA LEU A 151 -7.85 9.06 -10.34
C LEU A 151 -7.72 8.68 -11.83
N ASN A 152 -7.32 7.44 -12.12
CA ASN A 152 -7.22 6.84 -13.45
C ASN A 152 -8.55 6.22 -13.94
N ASN A 153 -9.68 6.63 -13.34
CA ASN A 153 -11.06 6.24 -13.67
C ASN A 153 -11.31 4.71 -13.74
N LYS A 154 -10.49 3.88 -13.09
CA LYS A 154 -10.69 2.42 -13.05
C LYS A 154 -12.01 2.12 -12.35
N MET A 155 -12.69 1.07 -12.80
CA MET A 155 -14.03 0.70 -12.31
C MET A 155 -15.07 1.85 -12.35
N GLY A 156 -14.86 2.87 -13.18
CA GLY A 156 -15.69 4.07 -13.26
C GLY A 156 -15.45 5.07 -12.12
N GLY A 157 -14.27 5.05 -11.48
CA GLY A 157 -13.95 5.89 -10.32
C GLY A 157 -14.61 5.42 -9.00
N ASP A 158 -15.27 4.26 -9.01
CA ASP A 158 -15.95 3.71 -7.82
C ASP A 158 -14.93 3.07 -6.86
N LEU A 159 -14.53 3.83 -5.83
CA LEU A 159 -13.57 3.39 -4.82
C LEU A 159 -14.00 2.10 -4.10
N LYS A 160 -15.30 1.81 -3.95
CA LYS A 160 -15.76 0.55 -3.33
C LYS A 160 -15.48 -0.64 -4.24
N LYS A 161 -15.71 -0.50 -5.55
CA LYS A 161 -15.35 -1.53 -6.54
C LYS A 161 -13.84 -1.70 -6.64
N ILE A 162 -13.07 -0.61 -6.67
CA ILE A 162 -11.60 -0.64 -6.68
C ILE A 162 -11.07 -1.41 -5.47
N ARG A 163 -11.54 -1.08 -4.25
CA ARG A 163 -11.14 -1.82 -3.05
C ARG A 163 -11.52 -3.30 -3.11
N LYS A 164 -12.70 -3.64 -3.65
CA LYS A 164 -13.08 -5.05 -3.82
C LYS A 164 -12.20 -5.80 -4.82
N VAL A 165 -11.71 -5.14 -5.87
CA VAL A 165 -10.72 -5.71 -6.79
C VAL A 165 -9.35 -5.88 -6.11
N GLY A 166 -8.96 -4.95 -5.23
CA GLY A 166 -7.71 -5.04 -4.47
C GLY A 166 -7.71 -6.24 -3.51
N GLU A 167 -8.80 -6.45 -2.77
CA GLU A 167 -9.01 -7.66 -1.95
C GLU A 167 -8.90 -8.94 -2.80
N TYR A 168 -9.52 -8.96 -3.98
CA TYR A 168 -9.44 -10.10 -4.91
C TYR A 168 -7.99 -10.39 -5.36
N PHE A 169 -7.18 -9.37 -5.66
CA PHE A 169 -5.76 -9.57 -6.02
C PHE A 169 -4.97 -10.19 -4.85
N ILE A 170 -5.19 -9.71 -3.64
CA ILE A 170 -4.57 -10.23 -2.40
C ILE A 170 -4.89 -11.72 -2.22
N GLU A 171 -6.16 -12.12 -2.35
CA GLU A 171 -6.56 -13.53 -2.21
C GLU A 171 -5.99 -14.42 -3.32
N VAL A 172 -5.85 -13.93 -4.55
CA VAL A 172 -5.19 -14.69 -5.62
C VAL A 172 -3.69 -14.87 -5.34
N TRP A 173 -2.98 -13.85 -4.83
CA TRP A 173 -1.57 -14.01 -4.47
C TRP A 173 -1.35 -14.98 -3.30
N LYS A 174 -2.22 -14.97 -2.28
CA LYS A 174 -2.24 -16.00 -1.23
C LYS A 174 -2.43 -17.39 -1.85
N SER A 175 -3.47 -17.55 -2.67
CA SER A 175 -3.83 -18.83 -3.31
C SER A 175 -2.76 -19.35 -4.28
N ALA A 176 -1.98 -18.45 -4.90
CA ALA A 176 -0.89 -18.77 -5.81
C ALA A 176 0.43 -19.15 -5.10
N GLY A 177 0.47 -19.20 -3.76
CA GLY A 177 1.64 -19.65 -3.00
C GLY A 177 2.65 -18.55 -2.66
N MET A 178 2.21 -17.30 -2.50
CA MET A 178 3.04 -16.24 -1.94
C MET A 178 3.28 -16.44 -0.44
N LYS A 179 4.53 -16.35 -0.01
CA LYS A 179 4.94 -16.51 1.41
C LYS A 179 4.67 -15.22 2.18
N MET A 180 3.63 -15.23 3.01
CA MET A 180 3.10 -14.00 3.61
C MET A 180 3.84 -13.47 4.84
N ASP A 181 4.77 -14.23 5.42
CA ASP A 181 5.47 -13.88 6.67
C ASP A 181 6.13 -12.49 6.60
N ASN A 182 6.76 -12.18 5.47
CA ASN A 182 7.44 -10.91 5.17
C ASN A 182 6.70 -10.04 4.15
N VAL A 183 5.44 -10.34 3.81
CA VAL A 183 4.64 -9.55 2.86
C VAL A 183 3.66 -8.66 3.60
N ARG A 184 3.53 -7.41 3.15
CA ARG A 184 2.67 -6.38 3.73
C ARG A 184 1.79 -5.80 2.61
N PHE A 185 0.52 -5.55 2.89
CA PHE A 185 -0.41 -4.87 1.98
C PHE A 185 -0.81 -3.54 2.61
N LEU A 186 -0.48 -2.44 1.94
CA LEU A 186 -0.79 -1.09 2.41
C LEU A 186 -1.69 -0.39 1.39
N TRP A 187 -2.80 0.18 1.85
CA TRP A 187 -3.74 0.90 0.99
C TRP A 187 -3.33 2.36 0.88
N ALA A 188 -3.20 2.87 -0.34
CA ALA A 188 -2.75 4.25 -0.57
C ALA A 188 -3.66 5.26 0.14
N SER A 189 -4.98 5.09 0.06
CA SER A 189 -5.97 5.92 0.75
C SER A 189 -5.80 5.95 2.28
N GLU A 190 -5.37 4.84 2.88
CA GLU A 190 -5.22 4.70 4.33
C GLU A 190 -3.88 5.26 4.82
N GLU A 191 -2.77 4.88 4.18
CA GLU A 191 -1.45 5.35 4.61
C GLU A 191 -1.26 6.86 4.35
N ILE A 192 -1.78 7.38 3.24
CA ILE A 192 -1.81 8.84 3.01
C ILE A 192 -2.74 9.50 4.03
N GLY A 193 -3.87 8.88 4.37
CA GLY A 193 -4.81 9.37 5.39
C GLY A 193 -4.22 9.43 6.81
N LYS A 194 -3.24 8.58 7.15
CA LYS A 194 -2.55 8.61 8.45
C LYS A 194 -1.57 9.77 8.60
N ALA A 195 -0.92 10.20 7.51
CA ALA A 195 0.10 11.25 7.52
C ALA A 195 -0.01 12.20 6.31
N PRO A 196 -1.16 12.86 6.10
CA PRO A 196 -1.44 13.59 4.86
C PRO A 196 -0.51 14.78 4.65
N GLU A 197 -0.13 15.49 5.72
CA GLU A 197 0.80 16.62 5.64
C GLU A 197 2.16 16.19 5.08
N VAL A 198 2.75 15.13 5.63
CA VAL A 198 4.06 14.60 5.21
C VAL A 198 4.01 14.14 3.74
N TYR A 199 2.95 13.44 3.35
CA TYR A 199 2.78 12.96 1.99
C TYR A 199 2.60 14.10 0.99
N TRP A 200 1.66 15.01 1.23
CA TRP A 200 1.37 16.10 0.30
C TRP A 200 2.49 17.13 0.25
N GLN A 201 3.21 17.39 1.35
CA GLN A 201 4.40 18.23 1.33
C GLN A 201 5.51 17.61 0.46
N LEU A 202 5.71 16.29 0.52
CA LEU A 202 6.65 15.59 -0.36
C LEU A 202 6.22 15.69 -1.83
N VAL A 203 4.94 15.47 -2.14
CA VAL A 203 4.39 15.64 -3.50
C VAL A 203 4.64 17.05 -4.03
N MET A 204 4.36 18.09 -3.24
CA MET A 204 4.58 19.50 -3.63
C MET A 204 6.07 19.82 -3.81
N ASN A 205 6.95 19.28 -2.96
CA ASN A 205 8.40 19.48 -3.11
C ASN A 205 8.95 18.81 -4.38
N ILE A 206 8.49 17.60 -4.71
CA ILE A 206 8.85 16.91 -5.96
C ILE A 206 8.30 17.68 -7.17
N ALA A 207 7.04 18.12 -7.13
CA ALA A 207 6.43 18.91 -8.21
C ALA A 207 7.17 20.24 -8.46
N LYS A 208 7.69 20.90 -7.42
CA LYS A 208 8.51 22.11 -7.54
C LYS A 208 9.92 21.86 -8.08
N ALA A 209 10.45 20.64 -7.94
CA ALA A 209 11.80 20.29 -8.37
C ALA A 209 11.88 19.80 -9.83
N ASN A 210 10.74 19.65 -10.51
CA ASN A 210 10.66 19.09 -11.86
C ASN A 210 9.94 20.04 -12.83
N SER A 211 10.30 19.98 -14.11
CA SER A 211 9.55 20.59 -15.20
C SER A 211 8.34 19.72 -15.61
N ILE A 212 7.38 20.34 -16.31
CA ILE A 212 6.26 19.62 -16.95
C ILE A 212 6.70 19.05 -18.32
N SER A 213 7.77 19.62 -18.90
CA SER A 213 8.41 19.24 -20.18
C SER A 213 9.52 18.22 -19.99
#